data_AF-A0A7C4SNV5-F1
#
_entry.id   AF-A0A7C4SNV5-F1
#
_cell.length_a   1.000
_cell.length_b   1.000
_cell.length_c   1.000
_cell.angle_alpha   90.00
_cell.angle_beta   90.00
_cell.angle_gamma   90.00
#
_symmetry.space_group_name_H-M   'P 1'
#
loop_
_entity.id
_entity.type
_entity.pdbx_description
1 polymer ?
#
loop_
_entity_poly.entity_id
_entity_poly.type
_entity_poly.pdbx_seq_one_letter_code
_entity_poly.pdbx_strand_id
1 'polypeptide(L)'
;MEGLKMEWIRSTARVFVLAAVALAGACVFRAEPAQAVVLERGKQRPPVYLPDRILVKYRQGTTKASQAAVLSRASAREVKRLKHLGISVLEVGRSGLGLDRTVEILAGDPSVEWAEKVPLAFCQFVPPDPDFSNQWPLNNTGQTGGVADADIDAAEAWDIDDGSSQPVVVAVIDTGTDYTHPDLAGRIWTNPGEDPWSDPLDPLTGNGVDDDGNGLVDDWKGWDFVGANVFLPIPDNDPLDLFGHGTHVAGIVGAASNGTGGVGVNFHAKILPIKIGGDSEFLNSLMAIEAIDYLIDLKTRPVDGEPGLRIVNASWAMLAPLQAMKTAIEAAGTAGILFVCAAGNGGFDAVGDNIDNPPLFQGSWPAAFDSKTILSVAATDATDTLASFSNYGRRSVDVGAPGVNYFSTMPTYEVILNSQYGYSLEYDFLSGTSMAAPCAAGAASLVWADHPDLTPCEVKSVLMESVDPLGSLSGKTVTGGRLNLAAALTASPVDTDRDGEPDVCDDDDDNDGCPDGWDPNPLAQSEDGDGDGYGGDCDCNDANPAVNPGTAEIQGNGVDDDCNPSTWDVVWGAAAPAEAALGGPSSSGSSVRVNWTGCLALCFGLVAGVRIVRSRARRGRRDFR
;
A
#
# COMPACT_ATOMS: atom_id res chain seq x y z
N MET A 1 -38.68 -43.76 38.56
CA MET A 1 -38.58 -43.30 39.96
C MET A 1 -38.06 -41.88 39.88
N GLU A 2 -38.91 -40.94 40.33
CA GLU A 2 -38.71 -39.49 40.52
C GLU A 2 -38.10 -38.69 39.34
N GLY A 3 -38.77 -37.78 38.62
CA GLY A 3 -40.10 -37.16 38.66
C GLY A 3 -40.01 -35.85 37.83
N LEU A 4 -40.52 -35.78 36.60
CA LEU A 4 -41.84 -35.25 36.18
C LEU A 4 -41.96 -33.70 36.06
N LYS A 5 -42.21 -33.26 34.81
CA LYS A 5 -43.27 -32.30 34.36
C LYS A 5 -43.18 -30.80 34.72
N MET A 6 -43.24 -29.90 33.72
CA MET A 6 -44.51 -29.33 33.20
C MET A 6 -44.29 -28.19 32.18
N GLU A 7 -45.08 -28.28 31.11
CA GLU A 7 -45.45 -27.24 30.16
C GLU A 7 -46.68 -26.46 30.71
N TRP A 8 -46.97 -25.26 30.16
CA TRP A 8 -48.15 -24.38 30.32
C TRP A 8 -48.06 -23.13 31.24
N ILE A 9 -48.18 -21.93 30.64
CA ILE A 9 -49.38 -21.05 30.72
C ILE A 9 -49.30 -19.95 29.62
N ARG A 10 -50.39 -19.85 28.85
CA ARG A 10 -50.72 -18.78 27.90
C ARG A 10 -51.45 -17.62 28.60
N SER A 11 -51.42 -16.46 27.95
CA SER A 11 -52.47 -15.43 27.88
C SER A 11 -52.67 -14.40 29.01
N THR A 12 -52.42 -13.15 28.65
CA THR A 12 -53.37 -12.00 28.75
C THR A 12 -53.01 -11.00 27.65
N ALA A 13 -53.65 -11.02 26.47
CA ALA A 13 -54.85 -10.24 26.08
C ALA A 13 -54.64 -8.71 26.26
N ARG A 14 -54.25 -7.92 25.23
CA ARG A 14 -55.09 -7.30 24.17
C ARG A 14 -56.47 -6.78 24.63
N VAL A 15 -56.62 -5.44 24.72
CA VAL A 15 -57.88 -4.67 24.50
C VAL A 15 -57.48 -3.25 23.98
N PHE A 16 -57.62 -2.98 22.66
CA PHE A 16 -58.58 -2.07 21.95
C PHE A 16 -58.39 -0.55 22.22
N VAL A 17 -58.34 0.38 21.25
CA VAL A 17 -59.34 0.82 20.22
C VAL A 17 -58.59 1.76 19.23
N LEU A 18 -58.53 1.55 17.90
CA LEU A 18 -59.48 1.91 16.82
C LEU A 18 -59.41 3.39 16.32
N ALA A 19 -59.22 3.51 14.99
CA ALA A 19 -59.61 4.61 14.06
C ALA A 19 -58.68 5.82 13.86
N ALA A 20 -58.00 5.88 12.70
CA ALA A 20 -58.34 6.79 11.61
C ALA A 20 -57.48 6.53 10.36
N VAL A 21 -58.11 5.96 9.32
CA VAL A 21 -57.65 6.00 7.93
C VAL A 21 -58.09 7.35 7.36
N ALA A 22 -57.17 8.13 6.77
CA ALA A 22 -57.41 8.89 5.55
C ALA A 22 -56.14 9.61 5.04
N LEU A 23 -55.81 9.32 3.77
CA LEU A 23 -55.12 10.19 2.81
C LEU A 23 -53.61 10.44 2.98
N ALA A 24 -52.81 9.54 2.41
CA ALA A 24 -51.50 9.89 1.84
C ALA A 24 -51.48 9.43 0.38
N GLY A 25 -51.99 10.30 -0.51
CA GLY A 25 -51.79 10.20 -1.95
C GLY A 25 -50.66 11.14 -2.37
N ALA A 26 -49.72 10.60 -3.12
CA ALA A 26 -48.77 11.22 -4.05
C ALA A 26 -48.36 12.69 -3.85
N CYS A 27 -47.08 12.91 -3.53
CA CYS A 27 -46.32 14.02 -4.10
C CYS A 27 -44.89 13.54 -4.38
N VAL A 28 -44.60 13.34 -5.67
CA VAL A 28 -43.27 13.17 -6.23
C VAL A 28 -42.49 14.47 -5.99
N PHE A 29 -41.34 14.39 -5.33
CA PHE A 29 -40.30 15.39 -5.46
C PHE A 29 -39.13 14.75 -6.21
N ARG A 30 -38.85 15.27 -7.41
CA ARG A 30 -37.63 14.99 -8.17
C ARG A 30 -36.43 15.37 -7.30
N ALA A 31 -35.52 14.42 -7.06
CA ALA A 31 -34.15 14.76 -6.71
C ALA A 31 -33.47 15.30 -7.98
N GLU A 32 -32.97 16.53 -7.93
CA GLU A 32 -32.00 17.00 -8.92
C GLU A 32 -30.65 16.31 -8.62
N PRO A 33 -29.87 15.93 -9.65
CA PRO A 33 -28.53 15.42 -9.43
C PRO A 33 -27.68 16.57 -8.86
N ALA A 34 -27.13 16.37 -7.66
CA ALA A 34 -26.11 17.26 -7.14
C ALA A 34 -24.88 17.13 -8.04
N GLN A 35 -24.45 18.24 -8.62
CA GLN A 35 -23.21 18.34 -9.39
C GLN A 35 -22.02 17.88 -8.53
N ALA A 36 -21.14 17.09 -9.14
CA ALA A 36 -19.86 16.70 -8.57
C ALA A 36 -19.07 17.95 -8.19
N VAL A 37 -18.65 18.00 -6.92
CA VAL A 37 -17.71 19.01 -6.44
C VAL A 37 -16.32 18.42 -6.63
N VAL A 38 -15.57 18.95 -7.58
CA VAL A 38 -14.13 18.70 -7.73
C VAL A 38 -13.44 19.22 -6.47
N LEU A 39 -12.72 18.35 -5.76
CA LEU A 39 -11.91 18.72 -4.59
C LEU A 39 -10.47 19.00 -5.04
N GLU A 40 -10.00 20.23 -4.83
CA GLU A 40 -8.58 20.59 -4.99
C GLU A 40 -7.71 19.93 -3.90
N ARG A 41 -6.58 19.36 -4.33
CA ARG A 41 -5.54 18.75 -3.47
C ARG A 41 -4.91 19.78 -2.51
N GLY A 42 -4.56 19.29 -1.32
CA GLY A 42 -3.57 19.92 -0.44
C GLY A 42 -4.13 20.90 0.60
N LYS A 43 -4.67 20.35 1.68
CA LYS A 43 -4.68 20.91 3.05
C LYS A 43 -5.28 19.86 3.97
N GLN A 44 -4.68 19.71 5.16
CA GLN A 44 -5.25 18.98 6.30
C GLN A 44 -6.77 19.04 6.28
N ARG A 45 -7.42 17.87 6.44
CA ARG A 45 -8.89 17.79 6.50
C ARG A 45 -9.40 18.89 7.42
N PRO A 46 -10.21 19.85 6.93
CA PRO A 46 -10.62 20.97 7.74
C PRO A 46 -11.33 20.42 8.99
N PRO A 47 -11.08 20.98 10.18
CA PRO A 47 -11.66 20.46 11.40
C PRO A 47 -13.18 20.33 11.26
N VAL A 48 -13.73 19.17 11.63
CA VAL A 48 -15.19 19.00 11.63
C VAL A 48 -15.75 19.78 12.81
N TYR A 49 -16.61 20.76 12.53
CA TYR A 49 -17.20 21.63 13.54
C TYR A 49 -18.61 21.17 13.90
N LEU A 50 -19.07 21.50 15.12
CA LEU A 50 -20.49 21.43 15.45
C LEU A 50 -21.29 22.27 14.44
N PRO A 51 -22.30 21.69 13.77
CA PRO A 51 -22.89 22.26 12.55
C PRO A 51 -23.67 23.57 12.78
N ASP A 52 -24.01 23.87 14.04
CA ASP A 52 -24.89 24.99 14.39
C ASP A 52 -24.44 25.70 15.68
N ARG A 53 -23.17 25.54 16.11
CA ARG A 53 -22.66 26.13 17.36
C ARG A 53 -21.44 27.01 17.14
N ILE A 54 -21.47 28.18 17.75
CA ILE A 54 -20.35 29.14 17.83
C ILE A 54 -20.13 29.52 19.28
N LEU A 55 -18.86 29.69 19.67
CA LEU A 55 -18.50 30.33 20.93
C LEU A 55 -18.16 31.78 20.69
N VAL A 56 -18.65 32.67 21.55
CA VAL A 56 -18.32 34.10 21.51
C VAL A 56 -17.93 34.58 22.89
N LYS A 57 -16.85 35.37 22.95
CA LYS A 57 -16.48 36.13 24.14
C LYS A 57 -16.59 37.61 23.84
N TYR A 58 -17.32 38.33 24.71
CA TYR A 58 -17.49 39.77 24.60
C TYR A 58 -16.43 40.50 25.43
N ARG A 59 -16.00 41.68 24.96
CA ARG A 59 -15.08 42.53 25.72
C ARG A 59 -15.70 42.98 27.03
N GLN A 60 -14.86 43.19 28.04
CA GLN A 60 -15.30 43.65 29.35
C GLN A 60 -16.07 44.98 29.24
N GLY A 61 -17.19 45.10 29.97
CA GLY A 61 -18.04 46.30 29.94
C GLY A 61 -19.04 46.35 28.77
N THR A 62 -19.04 45.37 27.88
CA THR A 62 -20.05 45.28 26.80
C THR A 62 -21.47 45.23 27.37
N THR A 63 -22.35 46.10 26.88
CA THR A 63 -23.74 46.16 27.32
C THR A 63 -24.60 45.07 26.69
N LYS A 64 -25.71 44.68 27.33
CA LYS A 64 -26.69 43.74 26.74
C LYS A 64 -27.28 44.26 25.43
N ALA A 65 -27.43 45.57 25.28
CA ALA A 65 -27.93 46.17 24.04
C ALA A 65 -26.93 45.97 22.88
N SER A 66 -25.63 46.14 23.14
CA SER A 66 -24.58 45.87 22.16
C SER A 66 -24.51 44.39 21.78
N GLN A 67 -24.64 43.49 22.75
CA GLN A 67 -24.70 42.03 22.50
C GLN A 67 -25.91 41.68 21.62
N ALA A 68 -27.11 42.19 21.95
CA ALA A 68 -28.31 41.94 21.15
C ALA A 68 -28.18 42.49 19.72
N ALA A 69 -27.56 43.67 19.55
CA ALA A 69 -27.36 44.27 18.24
C ALA A 69 -26.44 43.43 17.35
N VAL A 70 -25.31 42.93 17.87
CA VAL A 70 -24.40 42.08 17.08
C VAL A 70 -25.02 40.71 16.79
N LEU A 71 -25.71 40.09 17.76
CA LEU A 71 -26.40 38.81 17.55
C LEU A 71 -27.49 38.90 16.48
N SER A 72 -28.25 40.00 16.44
CA SER A 72 -29.25 40.25 15.41
C SER A 72 -28.62 40.38 14.01
N ARG A 73 -27.45 41.01 13.89
CA ARG A 73 -26.74 41.10 12.59
C ARG A 73 -26.17 39.76 12.16
N ALA A 74 -25.66 38.99 13.11
CA ALA A 74 -25.07 37.68 12.89
C ALA A 74 -26.12 36.58 12.68
N SER A 75 -27.43 36.89 12.80
CA SER A 75 -28.52 35.91 12.76
C SER A 75 -28.31 34.73 13.72
N ALA A 76 -27.71 35.01 14.87
CA ALA A 76 -27.34 34.01 15.88
C ALA A 76 -28.09 34.26 17.19
N ARG A 77 -28.38 33.19 17.93
CA ARG A 77 -29.10 33.26 19.22
C ARG A 77 -28.23 32.71 20.32
N GLU A 78 -28.08 33.44 21.43
CA GLU A 78 -27.47 32.86 22.62
C GLU A 78 -28.36 31.78 23.22
N VAL A 79 -27.85 30.55 23.28
CA VAL A 79 -28.56 29.39 23.84
C VAL A 79 -28.03 28.99 25.21
N LYS A 80 -26.79 29.36 25.55
CA LYS A 80 -26.18 29.05 26.84
C LYS A 80 -25.09 30.05 27.19
N ARG A 81 -25.00 30.42 28.47
CA ARG A 81 -23.91 31.25 29.01
C ARG A 81 -23.01 30.42 29.93
N LEU A 82 -21.72 30.35 29.59
CA LEU A 82 -20.68 29.74 30.42
C LEU A 82 -20.15 30.79 31.41
N LYS A 83 -20.89 31.01 32.50
CA LYS A 83 -20.74 32.18 33.39
C LYS A 83 -19.34 32.35 33.97
N HIS A 84 -18.67 31.27 34.35
CA HIS A 84 -17.33 31.33 34.94
C HIS A 84 -16.23 31.66 33.92
N LEU A 85 -16.48 31.41 32.63
CA LEU A 85 -15.55 31.69 31.54
C LEU A 85 -15.87 33.00 30.81
N GLY A 86 -17.07 33.56 31.02
CA GLY A 86 -17.53 34.76 30.33
C GLY A 86 -17.90 34.54 28.85
N ILE A 87 -18.11 33.29 28.44
CA ILE A 87 -18.37 32.87 27.05
C ILE A 87 -19.87 32.63 26.85
N SER A 88 -20.41 33.07 25.71
CA SER A 88 -21.75 32.68 25.24
C SER A 88 -21.64 31.60 24.17
N VAL A 89 -22.48 30.59 24.27
CA VAL A 89 -22.71 29.58 23.23
C VAL A 89 -23.87 30.07 22.38
N LEU A 90 -23.62 30.25 21.09
CA LEU A 90 -24.61 30.70 20.13
C LEU A 90 -25.07 29.52 19.27
N GLU A 91 -26.35 29.55 18.91
CA GLU A 91 -26.95 28.71 17.90
C GLU A 91 -27.15 29.51 16.61
N VAL A 92 -26.76 28.92 15.49
CA VAL A 92 -26.95 29.47 14.14
C VAL A 92 -27.98 28.60 13.42
N GLY A 93 -29.06 29.21 12.93
CA GLY A 93 -30.11 28.46 12.23
C GLY A 93 -29.59 27.83 10.92
N ARG A 94 -30.07 26.63 10.59
CA ARG A 94 -29.66 25.90 9.36
C ARG A 94 -29.96 26.64 8.05
N SER A 95 -30.95 27.54 8.05
CA SER A 95 -31.28 28.42 6.93
C SER A 95 -30.69 29.84 7.07
N GLY A 96 -29.78 30.03 8.03
CA GLY A 96 -29.15 31.31 8.35
C GLY A 96 -27.91 31.57 7.49
N LEU A 97 -27.03 32.44 8.00
CA LEU A 97 -25.83 32.89 7.28
C LEU A 97 -24.72 31.83 7.16
N GLY A 98 -24.86 30.67 7.82
CA GLY A 98 -23.79 29.67 7.96
C GLY A 98 -22.76 30.05 9.03
N LEU A 99 -21.96 29.07 9.48
CA LEU A 99 -21.02 29.25 10.59
C LEU A 99 -19.92 30.29 10.28
N ASP A 100 -19.29 30.19 9.11
CA ASP A 100 -18.15 31.05 8.74
C ASP A 100 -18.54 32.53 8.68
N ARG A 101 -19.64 32.84 7.98
CA ARG A 101 -20.12 34.21 7.88
C ARG A 101 -20.57 34.77 9.23
N THR A 102 -21.14 33.92 10.08
CA THR A 102 -21.54 34.31 11.43
C THR A 102 -20.31 34.66 12.29
N VAL A 103 -19.25 33.84 12.24
CA VAL A 103 -17.98 34.13 12.92
C VAL A 103 -17.37 35.43 12.42
N GLU A 104 -17.35 35.66 11.10
CA GLU A 104 -16.81 36.88 10.51
C GLU A 104 -17.52 38.15 11.02
N ILE A 105 -18.86 38.14 11.04
CA ILE A 105 -19.66 39.26 11.56
C ILE A 105 -19.39 39.50 13.05
N LEU A 106 -19.29 38.43 13.84
CA LEU A 106 -19.02 38.54 15.28
C LEU A 106 -17.61 39.07 15.53
N ALA A 107 -16.60 38.51 14.86
CA ALA A 107 -15.20 38.89 15.04
C ALA A 107 -14.90 40.33 14.58
N GLY A 108 -15.66 40.85 13.61
CA GLY A 108 -15.58 42.24 13.16
C GLY A 108 -16.23 43.28 14.09
N ASP A 109 -16.95 42.86 15.12
CA ASP A 109 -17.68 43.77 16.01
C ASP A 109 -16.81 44.31 17.17
N PRO A 110 -16.78 45.63 17.43
CA PRO A 110 -15.98 46.21 18.53
C PRO A 110 -16.32 45.67 19.93
N SER A 111 -17.51 45.12 20.12
CA SER A 111 -17.95 44.55 21.40
C SER A 111 -17.52 43.09 21.61
N VAL A 112 -17.01 42.43 20.58
CA VAL A 112 -16.54 41.04 20.61
C VAL A 112 -15.02 41.01 20.81
N GLU A 113 -14.57 40.16 21.72
CA GLU A 113 -13.15 39.86 21.96
C GLU A 113 -12.68 38.83 20.94
N TRP A 114 -13.45 37.75 20.76
CA TRP A 114 -13.28 36.74 19.73
C TRP A 114 -14.58 35.93 19.54
N ALA A 115 -14.69 35.30 18.37
CA ALA A 115 -15.71 34.31 18.05
C ALA A 115 -15.08 33.17 17.26
N GLU A 116 -15.48 31.94 17.54
CA GLU A 116 -14.89 30.74 16.92
C GLU A 116 -15.93 29.62 16.73
N LYS A 117 -15.69 28.80 15.71
CA LYS A 117 -16.40 27.54 15.50
C LYS A 117 -15.94 26.51 16.54
N VAL A 118 -16.83 25.61 16.95
CA VAL A 118 -16.48 24.57 17.94
C VAL A 118 -16.07 23.30 17.22
N PRO A 119 -14.78 22.91 17.23
CA PRO A 119 -14.37 21.63 16.65
C PRO A 119 -14.93 20.47 17.47
N LEU A 120 -15.25 19.36 16.80
CA LEU A 120 -15.47 18.08 17.47
C LEU A 120 -14.12 17.55 17.95
N ALA A 121 -14.11 17.00 19.17
CA ALA A 121 -12.98 16.24 19.69
C ALA A 121 -13.27 14.75 19.51
N PHE A 122 -12.28 14.00 19.03
CA PHE A 122 -12.35 12.54 18.90
C PHE A 122 -11.35 11.91 19.88
N CYS A 123 -11.67 10.71 20.35
CA CYS A 123 -10.69 9.87 21.05
C CYS A 123 -9.89 9.17 19.95
N GLN A 124 -8.58 9.43 19.88
CA GLN A 124 -7.69 8.71 18.98
C GLN A 124 -7.33 7.36 19.60
N PHE A 125 -7.53 6.26 18.87
CA PHE A 125 -7.05 4.96 19.26
C PHE A 125 -5.51 5.00 19.37
N VAL A 126 -5.00 4.55 20.51
CA VAL A 126 -3.57 4.33 20.72
C VAL A 126 -3.41 2.89 21.17
N PRO A 127 -2.65 2.07 20.44
CA PRO A 127 -2.42 0.68 20.82
C PRO A 127 -1.76 0.59 22.21
N PRO A 128 -2.06 -0.44 23.01
CA PRO A 128 -1.44 -0.67 24.32
C PRO A 128 0.04 -1.10 24.22
N ASP A 129 0.55 -1.30 23.01
CA ASP A 129 1.86 -1.87 22.71
C ASP A 129 3.00 -0.88 23.09
N PRO A 130 3.94 -1.29 23.98
CA PRO A 130 4.87 -0.38 24.64
C PRO A 130 5.89 0.28 23.68
N ASP A 131 6.23 -0.38 22.57
CA ASP A 131 7.19 0.10 21.59
C ASP A 131 6.52 0.84 20.42
N PHE A 132 5.20 1.06 20.45
CA PHE A 132 4.50 1.88 19.44
C PHE A 132 5.12 3.28 19.28
N SER A 133 5.68 3.85 20.36
CA SER A 133 6.38 5.14 20.29
C SER A 133 7.62 5.12 19.38
N ASN A 134 8.18 3.96 19.06
CA ASN A 134 9.28 3.81 18.10
C ASN A 134 8.79 3.74 16.64
N GLN A 135 7.50 3.50 16.41
CA GLN A 135 6.91 3.31 15.09
C GLN A 135 6.44 4.64 14.48
N TRP A 136 7.41 5.53 14.24
CA TRP A 136 7.17 6.74 13.46
C TRP A 136 6.44 6.49 12.13
N PRO A 137 6.63 5.37 11.40
CA PRO A 137 5.90 5.11 10.16
C PRO A 137 4.37 5.14 10.29
N LEU A 138 3.86 4.78 11.48
CA LEU A 138 2.43 4.66 11.77
C LEU A 138 1.85 5.93 12.42
N ASN A 139 2.68 6.63 13.20
CA ASN A 139 2.35 7.91 13.83
C ASN A 139 3.65 8.65 14.20
N ASN A 140 3.96 9.74 13.50
CA ASN A 140 5.15 10.54 13.67
C ASN A 140 4.78 11.88 14.32
N THR A 141 5.06 11.98 15.61
CA THR A 141 4.94 13.22 16.38
C THR A 141 6.28 13.97 16.47
N GLY A 142 7.27 13.59 15.64
CA GLY A 142 8.67 14.04 15.73
C GLY A 142 9.50 13.31 16.80
N GLN A 143 8.99 12.20 17.34
CA GLN A 143 9.58 11.47 18.47
C GLN A 143 10.93 10.81 18.17
N THR A 144 11.21 10.56 16.88
CA THR A 144 12.48 10.00 16.38
C THR A 144 13.41 11.06 15.77
N GLY A 145 13.06 12.34 15.88
CA GLY A 145 13.80 13.46 15.27
C GLY A 145 13.42 13.75 13.82
N GLY A 146 12.31 13.18 13.34
CA GLY A 146 11.68 13.48 12.06
C GLY A 146 10.79 14.73 12.06
N VAL A 147 10.04 14.91 10.98
CA VAL A 147 8.99 15.93 10.84
C VAL A 147 7.67 15.32 11.31
N ALA A 148 6.95 15.99 12.20
CA ALA A 148 5.63 15.51 12.61
C ALA A 148 4.68 15.46 11.41
N ASP A 149 3.72 14.52 11.38
CA ASP A 149 2.80 14.24 10.25
C ASP A 149 3.47 13.50 9.06
N ALA A 150 4.79 13.29 9.11
CA ALA A 150 5.48 12.45 8.14
C ALA A 150 5.34 10.96 8.50
N ASP A 151 4.11 10.45 8.45
CA ASP A 151 3.68 9.05 8.65
C ASP A 151 2.40 8.70 7.86
N ILE A 152 1.94 7.44 7.85
CA ILE A 152 0.80 7.05 7.01
C ILE A 152 -0.60 7.38 7.59
N ASP A 153 -0.72 8.16 8.67
CA ASP A 153 -1.98 8.40 9.40
C ASP A 153 -2.67 7.10 9.87
N ALA A 154 -1.89 6.12 10.36
CA ALA A 154 -2.46 4.81 10.75
C ALA A 154 -3.35 4.92 11.99
N ALA A 155 -2.97 5.75 12.96
CA ALA A 155 -3.73 5.92 14.20
C ALA A 155 -5.11 6.55 13.94
N GLU A 156 -5.19 7.47 12.98
CA GLU A 156 -6.41 8.09 12.48
C GLU A 156 -7.24 7.08 11.68
N ALA A 157 -6.60 6.20 10.91
CA ALA A 157 -7.29 5.16 10.14
C ALA A 157 -7.98 4.12 11.04
N TRP A 158 -7.33 3.70 12.14
CA TRP A 158 -7.90 2.73 13.09
C TRP A 158 -9.14 3.25 13.84
N ASP A 159 -9.37 4.57 13.86
CA ASP A 159 -10.63 5.14 14.36
C ASP A 159 -11.80 4.99 13.37
N ILE A 160 -11.49 4.69 12.09
CA ILE A 160 -12.47 4.46 11.01
C ILE A 160 -12.79 2.96 10.92
N ASP A 161 -11.78 2.13 10.64
CA ASP A 161 -11.84 0.67 10.69
C ASP A 161 -10.50 0.16 11.24
N ASP A 162 -10.55 -0.78 12.18
CA ASP A 162 -9.38 -1.44 12.76
C ASP A 162 -9.03 -2.76 12.07
N GLY A 163 -9.79 -3.16 11.05
CA GLY A 163 -9.64 -4.39 10.28
C GLY A 163 -10.29 -5.61 10.94
N SER A 164 -10.99 -5.45 12.07
CA SER A 164 -11.59 -6.56 12.81
C SER A 164 -12.84 -7.15 12.15
N SER A 165 -13.46 -6.41 11.23
CA SER A 165 -14.71 -6.74 10.55
C SER A 165 -14.55 -7.91 9.57
N GLN A 166 -13.46 -7.92 8.80
CA GLN A 166 -13.13 -8.90 7.77
C GLN A 166 -11.60 -9.15 7.75
N PRO A 167 -11.10 -10.18 8.44
CA PRO A 167 -9.66 -10.49 8.42
C PRO A 167 -9.19 -10.86 7.01
N VAL A 168 -8.30 -10.03 6.46
CA VAL A 168 -7.69 -10.24 5.14
C VAL A 168 -6.39 -11.03 5.28
N VAL A 169 -6.16 -12.00 4.40
CA VAL A 169 -4.90 -12.77 4.36
C VAL A 169 -3.91 -12.12 3.42
N VAL A 170 -2.71 -11.87 3.94
CA VAL A 170 -1.54 -11.35 3.25
C VAL A 170 -0.48 -12.45 3.22
N ALA A 171 -0.14 -12.93 2.03
CA ALA A 171 0.97 -13.85 1.84
C ALA A 171 2.29 -13.08 1.85
N VAL A 172 3.21 -13.48 2.73
CA VAL A 172 4.55 -12.91 2.82
C VAL A 172 5.50 -13.89 2.14
N ILE A 173 5.85 -13.62 0.88
CA ILE A 173 6.82 -14.40 0.10
C ILE A 173 8.21 -13.86 0.41
N ASP A 174 8.95 -14.55 1.28
CA ASP A 174 10.23 -14.04 1.82
C ASP A 174 11.14 -15.18 2.35
N THR A 175 11.98 -14.93 3.37
CA THR A 175 12.90 -15.91 3.97
C THR A 175 12.24 -16.87 4.96
N GLY A 176 10.92 -16.75 5.15
CA GLY A 176 10.12 -17.44 6.16
C GLY A 176 9.51 -16.47 7.16
N THR A 177 8.88 -17.00 8.20
CA THR A 177 8.40 -16.19 9.34
C THR A 177 8.60 -16.96 10.64
N ASP A 178 9.06 -16.31 11.70
CA ASP A 178 8.91 -16.83 13.07
C ASP A 178 7.41 -16.79 13.44
N TYR A 179 6.68 -17.80 12.98
CA TYR A 179 5.24 -17.95 13.24
C TYR A 179 4.93 -18.23 14.72
N THR A 180 5.95 -18.39 15.57
CA THR A 180 5.82 -18.54 17.02
C THR A 180 6.06 -17.24 17.79
N HIS A 181 6.43 -16.16 17.10
CA HIS A 181 6.69 -14.87 17.70
C HIS A 181 5.47 -14.38 18.51
N PRO A 182 5.61 -13.98 19.79
CA PRO A 182 4.49 -13.57 20.62
C PRO A 182 3.61 -12.47 20.00
N ASP A 183 4.22 -11.54 19.27
CA ASP A 183 3.51 -10.46 18.58
C ASP A 183 2.77 -10.88 17.30
N LEU A 184 3.07 -12.07 16.77
CA LEU A 184 2.35 -12.66 15.64
C LEU A 184 1.32 -13.70 16.11
N ALA A 185 1.13 -13.86 17.42
CA ALA A 185 0.21 -14.81 17.99
C ALA A 185 -1.23 -14.58 17.49
N GLY A 186 -1.83 -15.61 16.90
CA GLY A 186 -3.16 -15.54 16.32
C GLY A 186 -3.27 -14.66 15.08
N ARG A 187 -2.14 -14.24 14.48
CA ARG A 187 -2.06 -13.55 13.19
C ARG A 187 -1.64 -14.50 12.06
N ILE A 188 -0.96 -15.60 12.36
CA ILE A 188 -0.65 -16.62 11.35
C ILE A 188 -1.95 -17.22 10.81
N TRP A 189 -2.07 -17.29 9.48
CA TRP A 189 -3.17 -17.92 8.77
C TRP A 189 -3.09 -19.43 8.95
N THR A 190 -4.25 -20.07 8.94
CA THR A 190 -4.35 -21.53 9.00
C THR A 190 -5.11 -22.01 7.78
N ASN A 191 -4.54 -22.95 7.01
CA ASN A 191 -5.25 -23.56 5.88
C ASN A 191 -6.46 -24.35 6.43
N PRO A 192 -7.70 -23.95 6.11
CA PRO A 192 -8.88 -24.67 6.59
C PRO A 192 -9.08 -26.03 5.92
N GLY A 193 -8.41 -26.29 4.78
CA GLY A 193 -8.45 -27.56 4.07
C GLY A 193 -7.52 -28.64 4.65
N GLU A 194 -6.58 -28.23 5.50
CA GLU A 194 -5.64 -29.14 6.17
C GLU A 194 -6.06 -29.46 7.61
N ASP A 195 -5.48 -30.51 8.17
CA ASP A 195 -5.64 -30.90 9.57
C ASP A 195 -4.54 -30.32 10.48
N PRO A 196 -4.73 -29.15 11.13
CA PRO A 196 -3.77 -28.63 12.09
C PRO A 196 -3.91 -29.40 13.41
N TRP A 197 -3.06 -30.39 13.74
CA TRP A 197 -3.32 -31.21 14.95
C TRP A 197 -2.27 -31.38 16.06
N SER A 198 -2.84 -31.46 17.26
CA SER A 198 -2.37 -31.94 18.58
C SER A 198 -1.22 -31.26 19.33
N ASP A 199 -0.15 -30.77 18.69
CA ASP A 199 0.96 -30.13 19.43
C ASP A 199 1.42 -28.83 18.75
N PRO A 200 1.07 -27.65 19.29
CA PRO A 200 1.46 -26.36 18.72
C PRO A 200 2.98 -26.08 18.74
N LEU A 201 3.80 -27.01 19.25
CA LEU A 201 5.26 -26.88 19.35
C LEU A 201 6.04 -27.86 18.47
N ASP A 202 5.38 -28.69 17.65
CA ASP A 202 6.07 -29.62 16.74
C ASP A 202 5.51 -29.51 15.31
N PRO A 203 6.22 -28.84 14.37
CA PRO A 203 5.77 -28.68 12.98
C PRO A 203 5.63 -30.02 12.23
N LEU A 204 6.12 -31.14 12.80
CA LEU A 204 5.97 -32.51 12.27
C LEU A 204 4.63 -33.19 12.64
N THR A 205 3.71 -32.48 13.32
CA THR A 205 2.46 -33.07 13.87
C THR A 205 1.21 -32.90 13.03
N GLY A 206 1.36 -32.41 11.78
CA GLY A 206 0.35 -32.67 10.77
C GLY A 206 0.09 -34.17 10.62
N ASN A 207 -1.03 -34.53 10.01
CA ASN A 207 -1.41 -35.95 9.92
C ASN A 207 -0.56 -36.69 8.86
N GLY A 208 0.34 -36.00 8.16
CA GLY A 208 1.21 -36.53 7.12
C GLY A 208 0.46 -36.79 5.81
N VAL A 209 -0.71 -36.18 5.64
CA VAL A 209 -1.59 -36.29 4.49
C VAL A 209 -1.76 -34.89 3.89
N ASP A 210 -1.88 -34.85 2.58
CA ASP A 210 -2.36 -33.69 1.83
C ASP A 210 -3.89 -33.82 1.79
N ASP A 211 -4.57 -33.18 2.75
CA ASP A 211 -6.01 -33.34 2.99
C ASP A 211 -6.84 -32.58 1.96
N ASP A 212 -6.35 -31.41 1.53
CA ASP A 212 -7.01 -30.56 0.53
C ASP A 212 -6.68 -30.96 -0.93
N GLY A 213 -5.68 -31.84 -1.12
CA GLY A 213 -5.28 -32.38 -2.41
C GLY A 213 -4.50 -31.40 -3.27
N ASN A 214 -3.85 -30.39 -2.68
CA ASN A 214 -3.08 -29.37 -3.36
C ASN A 214 -1.66 -29.80 -3.75
N GLY A 215 -1.24 -30.99 -3.31
CA GLY A 215 0.07 -31.56 -3.59
C GLY A 215 1.13 -31.24 -2.53
N LEU A 216 0.79 -30.48 -1.49
CA LEU A 216 1.65 -30.10 -0.37
C LEU A 216 1.09 -30.72 0.91
N VAL A 217 1.88 -31.61 1.51
CA VAL A 217 1.46 -32.33 2.72
C VAL A 217 1.57 -31.42 3.95
N ASP A 218 0.47 -31.23 4.68
CA ASP A 218 0.41 -30.49 5.94
C ASP A 218 0.81 -29.00 5.83
N ASP A 219 0.41 -28.29 4.77
CA ASP A 219 0.72 -26.86 4.54
C ASP A 219 -0.15 -25.88 5.37
N TRP A 220 -0.64 -26.36 6.53
CA TRP A 220 -1.59 -25.67 7.39
C TRP A 220 -1.13 -24.30 7.92
N LYS A 221 0.17 -23.99 7.90
CA LYS A 221 0.74 -22.70 8.35
C LYS A 221 1.54 -21.99 7.25
N GLY A 222 1.28 -22.33 6.00
CA GLY A 222 2.12 -21.92 4.88
C GLY A 222 3.17 -22.97 4.53
N TRP A 223 4.12 -22.59 3.67
CA TRP A 223 4.99 -23.56 2.99
C TRP A 223 6.42 -23.06 2.82
N ASP A 224 7.38 -23.98 2.95
CA ASP A 224 8.77 -23.79 2.54
C ASP A 224 9.02 -24.45 1.19
N PHE A 225 9.25 -23.64 0.16
CA PHE A 225 9.57 -24.12 -1.18
C PHE A 225 11.04 -24.52 -1.34
N VAL A 226 11.91 -24.16 -0.38
CA VAL A 226 13.37 -24.18 -0.58
C VAL A 226 14.15 -24.98 0.45
N GLY A 227 13.79 -24.94 1.73
CA GLY A 227 14.63 -25.45 2.80
C GLY A 227 15.91 -24.63 2.96
N ALA A 228 16.98 -25.24 3.47
CA ALA A 228 18.19 -24.51 3.85
C ALA A 228 19.00 -23.91 2.68
N ASN A 229 18.84 -24.40 1.44
CA ASN A 229 19.72 -24.03 0.31
C ASN A 229 18.96 -23.73 -0.99
N VAL A 230 19.02 -22.47 -1.41
CA VAL A 230 18.40 -21.99 -2.67
C VAL A 230 18.83 -22.74 -3.94
N PHE A 231 20.02 -23.35 -3.96
CA PHE A 231 20.53 -24.09 -5.10
C PHE A 231 20.14 -25.58 -5.10
N LEU A 232 19.72 -26.11 -3.96
CA LEU A 232 19.27 -27.49 -3.80
C LEU A 232 17.96 -27.49 -2.99
N PRO A 233 16.85 -27.00 -3.60
CA PRO A 233 15.57 -26.91 -2.90
C PRO A 233 15.11 -28.26 -2.36
N ILE A 234 14.75 -28.28 -1.08
CA ILE A 234 14.08 -29.39 -0.42
C ILE A 234 12.84 -28.79 0.26
N PRO A 235 11.68 -28.81 -0.40
CA PRO A 235 10.48 -28.20 0.15
C PRO A 235 9.90 -29.03 1.31
N ASP A 236 9.31 -28.35 2.28
CA ASP A 236 8.61 -28.93 3.42
C ASP A 236 7.56 -27.96 4.01
N ASN A 237 6.88 -28.41 5.05
CA ASN A 237 5.79 -27.69 5.70
C ASN A 237 6.23 -26.75 6.84
N ASP A 238 7.52 -26.39 6.89
CA ASP A 238 8.09 -25.53 7.93
C ASP A 238 8.67 -24.23 7.36
N PRO A 239 7.85 -23.18 7.17
CA PRO A 239 8.29 -21.88 6.66
C PRO A 239 9.03 -21.04 7.71
N LEU A 240 9.81 -21.67 8.60
CA LEU A 240 10.53 -21.01 9.68
C LEU A 240 11.61 -20.07 9.12
N ASP A 241 11.69 -18.86 9.69
CA ASP A 241 12.66 -17.86 9.24
C ASP A 241 14.03 -18.05 9.89
N LEU A 242 15.03 -18.52 9.14
CA LEU A 242 16.41 -18.67 9.62
C LEU A 242 17.33 -17.51 9.20
N PHE A 243 16.81 -16.56 8.41
CA PHE A 243 17.54 -15.36 8.02
C PHE A 243 17.16 -14.16 8.89
N GLY A 244 15.86 -13.90 9.04
CA GLY A 244 15.27 -12.87 9.90
C GLY A 244 14.49 -11.76 9.17
N HIS A 245 14.58 -11.70 7.84
CA HIS A 245 13.98 -10.62 7.05
C HIS A 245 12.45 -10.77 6.94
N GLY A 246 11.98 -11.97 6.60
CA GLY A 246 10.55 -12.23 6.45
C GLY A 246 9.75 -12.05 7.74
N THR A 247 10.35 -12.35 8.91
CA THR A 247 9.72 -12.05 10.21
C THR A 247 9.54 -10.55 10.44
N HIS A 248 10.50 -9.72 10.02
CA HIS A 248 10.39 -8.26 10.13
C HIS A 248 9.30 -7.70 9.22
N VAL A 249 9.26 -8.18 7.99
CA VAL A 249 8.23 -7.86 7.00
C VAL A 249 6.84 -8.27 7.52
N ALA A 250 6.67 -9.48 8.06
CA ALA A 250 5.40 -9.96 8.61
C ALA A 250 4.87 -9.09 9.76
N GLY A 251 5.75 -8.64 10.66
CA GLY A 251 5.37 -7.73 11.74
C GLY A 251 4.88 -6.36 11.26
N ILE A 252 5.45 -5.83 10.18
CA ILE A 252 5.01 -4.55 9.61
C ILE A 252 3.59 -4.68 9.06
N VAL A 253 3.29 -5.80 8.39
CA VAL A 253 1.94 -6.05 7.88
C VAL A 253 0.93 -6.14 9.03
N GLY A 254 1.20 -6.99 10.03
CA GLY A 254 0.15 -7.41 10.97
C GLY A 254 0.60 -7.91 12.33
N ALA A 255 1.66 -7.37 12.95
CA ALA A 255 1.88 -7.57 14.38
C ALA A 255 0.62 -7.18 15.18
N ALA A 256 0.23 -8.02 16.14
CA ALA A 256 -1.02 -7.88 16.86
C ALA A 256 -0.96 -6.75 17.89
N SER A 257 -2.04 -5.99 18.02
CA SER A 257 -2.17 -5.04 19.12
C SER A 257 -2.55 -5.78 20.41
N ASN A 258 -1.55 -6.15 21.21
CA ASN A 258 -1.72 -7.12 22.31
C ASN A 258 -1.02 -6.71 23.63
N GLY A 259 -0.35 -5.55 23.66
CA GLY A 259 0.42 -5.06 24.80
C GLY A 259 1.87 -5.55 24.84
N THR A 260 2.41 -6.03 23.72
CA THR A 260 3.79 -6.51 23.56
C THR A 260 4.39 -5.81 22.36
N GLY A 261 5.68 -5.45 22.41
CA GLY A 261 6.36 -4.90 21.24
C GLY A 261 5.66 -3.70 20.59
N GLY A 262 5.55 -3.78 19.26
CA GLY A 262 4.89 -2.79 18.41
C GLY A 262 3.59 -3.32 17.82
N VAL A 263 3.09 -2.68 16.77
CA VAL A 263 1.86 -3.06 16.08
C VAL A 263 2.05 -3.04 14.56
N GLY A 264 1.37 -3.91 13.83
CA GLY A 264 1.34 -3.88 12.37
C GLY A 264 0.40 -2.81 11.85
N VAL A 265 0.48 -2.51 10.55
CA VAL A 265 -0.43 -1.55 9.89
C VAL A 265 -1.89 -2.04 9.97
N ASN A 266 -2.12 -3.32 9.75
CA ASN A 266 -3.41 -3.97 10.03
C ASN A 266 -3.18 -5.08 11.06
N PHE A 267 -3.36 -4.75 12.33
CA PHE A 267 -3.17 -5.70 13.42
C PHE A 267 -4.25 -6.80 13.48
N HIS A 268 -5.23 -6.82 12.58
CA HIS A 268 -6.19 -7.91 12.37
C HIS A 268 -5.94 -8.76 11.13
N ALA A 269 -4.98 -8.37 10.27
CA ALA A 269 -4.59 -9.15 9.11
C ALA A 269 -4.07 -10.53 9.51
N LYS A 270 -4.25 -11.47 8.58
CA LYS A 270 -3.71 -12.82 8.68
C LYS A 270 -2.48 -12.95 7.80
N ILE A 271 -1.38 -13.43 8.37
CA ILE A 271 -0.13 -13.62 7.65
C ILE A 271 -0.06 -15.06 7.16
N LEU A 272 0.14 -15.27 5.86
CA LEU A 272 0.48 -16.57 5.27
C LEU A 272 1.99 -16.59 4.96
N PRO A 273 2.82 -17.24 5.81
CA PRO A 273 4.25 -17.38 5.56
C PRO A 273 4.54 -18.23 4.32
N ILE A 274 5.32 -17.69 3.39
CA ILE A 274 5.79 -18.42 2.21
C ILE A 274 7.30 -18.25 2.10
N LYS A 275 8.04 -19.33 2.33
CA LYS A 275 9.50 -19.29 2.34
C LYS A 275 10.06 -19.68 0.98
N ILE A 276 10.83 -18.75 0.40
CA ILE A 276 11.56 -18.93 -0.87
C ILE A 276 13.06 -18.59 -0.74
N GLY A 277 13.47 -18.10 0.43
CA GLY A 277 14.86 -17.86 0.79
C GLY A 277 15.45 -19.00 1.62
N GLY A 278 16.70 -19.36 1.33
CA GLY A 278 17.42 -20.36 2.13
C GLY A 278 17.89 -19.82 3.48
N ASP A 279 18.82 -20.52 4.12
CA ASP A 279 19.51 -20.03 5.33
C ASP A 279 20.62 -19.06 4.91
N SER A 280 20.24 -18.02 4.16
CA SER A 280 21.11 -17.00 3.56
C SER A 280 20.26 -15.81 3.09
N GLU A 281 20.94 -14.76 2.63
CA GLU A 281 20.31 -13.59 2.00
C GLU A 281 19.73 -13.86 0.59
N PHE A 282 19.94 -15.05 0.02
CA PHE A 282 19.47 -15.38 -1.32
C PHE A 282 18.06 -15.95 -1.32
N LEU A 283 17.30 -15.56 -2.34
CA LEU A 283 15.96 -16.07 -2.66
C LEU A 283 15.99 -16.79 -4.01
N ASN A 284 15.08 -17.74 -4.22
CA ASN A 284 14.98 -18.48 -5.46
C ASN A 284 13.77 -18.02 -6.30
N SER A 285 14.04 -17.41 -7.46
CA SER A 285 13.00 -16.88 -8.36
C SER A 285 12.09 -17.95 -8.97
N LEU A 286 12.56 -19.20 -9.14
CA LEU A 286 11.69 -20.29 -9.59
C LEU A 286 10.71 -20.67 -8.48
N MET A 287 11.20 -20.76 -7.23
CA MET A 287 10.35 -21.04 -6.06
C MET A 287 9.36 -19.90 -5.80
N ALA A 288 9.73 -18.66 -6.11
CA ALA A 288 8.80 -17.53 -6.09
C ALA A 288 7.65 -17.69 -7.12
N ILE A 289 7.92 -18.23 -8.31
CA ILE A 289 6.89 -18.50 -9.32
C ILE A 289 5.97 -19.64 -8.86
N GLU A 290 6.54 -20.74 -8.34
CA GLU A 290 5.77 -21.86 -7.78
C GLU A 290 4.92 -21.43 -6.58
N ALA A 291 5.45 -20.56 -5.72
CA ALA A 291 4.72 -19.94 -4.63
C ALA A 291 3.51 -19.15 -5.13
N ILE A 292 3.67 -18.33 -6.18
CA ILE A 292 2.54 -17.57 -6.74
C ILE A 292 1.48 -18.50 -7.32
N ASP A 293 1.89 -19.57 -8.00
CA ASP A 293 0.97 -20.60 -8.53
C ASP A 293 0.19 -21.30 -7.41
N TYR A 294 0.86 -21.67 -6.32
CA TYR A 294 0.24 -22.21 -5.10
C TYR A 294 -0.78 -21.23 -4.48
N LEU A 295 -0.46 -19.94 -4.41
CA LEU A 295 -1.38 -18.93 -3.88
C LEU A 295 -2.63 -18.75 -4.76
N ILE A 296 -2.47 -18.82 -6.09
CA ILE A 296 -3.61 -18.83 -7.02
C ILE A 296 -4.46 -20.08 -6.79
N ASP A 297 -3.81 -21.21 -6.60
CA ASP A 297 -4.48 -22.48 -6.37
C ASP A 297 -5.31 -22.46 -5.07
N LEU A 298 -4.72 -22.04 -3.94
CA LEU A 298 -5.44 -21.80 -2.69
C LEU A 298 -6.63 -20.85 -2.87
N LYS A 299 -6.42 -19.75 -3.60
CA LYS A 299 -7.45 -18.72 -3.83
C LYS A 299 -8.63 -19.25 -4.64
N THR A 300 -8.36 -20.12 -5.62
CA THR A 300 -9.33 -20.57 -6.62
C THR A 300 -9.92 -21.94 -6.33
N ARG A 301 -9.35 -22.70 -5.38
CA ARG A 301 -9.84 -24.00 -4.95
C ARG A 301 -10.60 -23.88 -3.61
N PRO A 302 -11.94 -23.87 -3.62
CA PRO A 302 -12.73 -23.78 -2.41
C PRO A 302 -13.12 -25.20 -1.98
N VAL A 303 -12.20 -25.97 -1.39
CA VAL A 303 -12.59 -27.25 -0.79
C VAL A 303 -13.42 -26.99 0.49
N ASP A 304 -13.14 -25.91 1.23
CA ASP A 304 -13.81 -25.57 2.50
C ASP A 304 -14.10 -24.08 2.73
N GLY A 305 -14.04 -23.25 1.68
CA GLY A 305 -14.31 -21.80 1.74
C GLY A 305 -13.26 -21.00 1.00
N GLU A 306 -13.49 -19.71 0.83
CA GLU A 306 -12.50 -18.80 0.26
C GLU A 306 -11.48 -18.43 1.34
N PRO A 307 -10.16 -18.55 1.10
CA PRO A 307 -9.14 -18.44 2.15
C PRO A 307 -8.99 -17.03 2.74
N GLY A 308 -9.65 -16.00 2.17
CA GLY A 308 -9.42 -14.59 2.53
C GLY A 308 -8.13 -14.03 1.93
N LEU A 309 -7.42 -14.79 1.09
CA LEU A 309 -6.19 -14.35 0.42
C LEU A 309 -6.50 -13.25 -0.59
N ARG A 310 -5.90 -12.07 -0.39
CA ARG A 310 -6.09 -10.92 -1.27
C ARG A 310 -4.79 -10.27 -1.70
N ILE A 311 -3.71 -10.46 -0.94
CA ILE A 311 -2.48 -9.68 -1.13
C ILE A 311 -1.26 -10.58 -1.04
N VAL A 312 -0.31 -10.37 -1.94
CA VAL A 312 1.07 -10.82 -1.81
C VAL A 312 1.94 -9.63 -1.46
N ASN A 313 2.77 -9.78 -0.43
CA ASN A 313 3.90 -8.90 -0.20
C ASN A 313 5.20 -9.56 -0.71
N ALA A 314 5.88 -8.88 -1.62
CA ALA A 314 7.17 -9.26 -2.17
C ALA A 314 8.23 -8.20 -1.85
N SER A 315 8.88 -8.34 -0.69
CA SER A 315 9.93 -7.44 -0.21
C SER A 315 11.32 -7.76 -0.78
N TRP A 316 11.36 -8.17 -2.04
CA TRP A 316 12.56 -8.63 -2.76
C TRP A 316 12.53 -8.17 -4.22
N ALA A 317 13.69 -8.28 -4.88
CA ALA A 317 13.84 -7.94 -6.28
C ALA A 317 14.79 -8.90 -7.01
N MET A 318 14.63 -8.99 -8.32
CA MET A 318 15.47 -9.71 -9.27
C MET A 318 16.16 -8.71 -10.20
N LEU A 319 17.38 -9.04 -10.63
CA LEU A 319 18.18 -8.19 -11.52
C LEU A 319 17.81 -8.31 -13.00
N ALA A 320 17.03 -9.33 -13.36
CA ALA A 320 16.66 -9.61 -14.75
C ALA A 320 15.17 -9.90 -14.86
N PRO A 321 14.51 -9.46 -15.95
CA PRO A 321 13.11 -9.77 -16.18
C PRO A 321 12.96 -11.25 -16.51
N LEU A 322 11.96 -11.88 -15.92
CA LEU A 322 11.51 -13.23 -16.26
C LEU A 322 10.06 -13.15 -16.73
N GLN A 323 9.81 -13.49 -17.99
CA GLN A 323 8.44 -13.52 -18.53
C GLN A 323 7.54 -14.45 -17.73
N ALA A 324 8.07 -15.57 -17.23
CA ALA A 324 7.33 -16.49 -16.37
C ALA A 324 6.88 -15.83 -15.06
N MET A 325 7.71 -14.95 -14.47
CA MET A 325 7.32 -14.18 -13.28
C MET A 325 6.20 -13.19 -13.60
N LYS A 326 6.32 -12.41 -14.69
CA LYS A 326 5.26 -11.49 -15.12
C LYS A 326 3.93 -12.24 -15.32
N THR A 327 3.99 -13.37 -16.02
CA THR A 327 2.82 -14.23 -16.28
C THR A 327 2.18 -14.73 -14.99
N ALA A 328 2.98 -15.17 -14.01
CA ALA A 328 2.47 -15.63 -12.72
C ALA A 328 1.79 -14.49 -11.93
N ILE A 329 2.38 -13.29 -11.93
CA ILE A 329 1.81 -12.11 -11.25
C ILE A 329 0.50 -11.68 -11.91
N GLU A 330 0.42 -11.66 -13.23
CA GLU A 330 -0.82 -11.34 -13.97
C GLU A 330 -1.92 -12.39 -13.71
N ALA A 331 -1.55 -13.66 -13.62
CA ALA A 331 -2.47 -14.73 -13.25
C ALA A 331 -2.98 -14.57 -11.80
N ALA A 332 -2.13 -14.13 -10.87
CA ALA A 332 -2.53 -13.80 -9.50
C ALA A 332 -3.50 -12.61 -9.46
N GLY A 333 -3.22 -11.58 -10.25
CA GLY A 333 -4.15 -10.46 -10.47
C GLY A 333 -5.53 -10.91 -10.93
N THR A 334 -5.57 -11.77 -11.95
CA THR A 334 -6.82 -12.36 -12.49
C THR A 334 -7.55 -13.20 -11.43
N ALA A 335 -6.83 -13.86 -10.53
CA ALA A 335 -7.41 -14.62 -9.41
C ALA A 335 -7.92 -13.73 -8.25
N GLY A 336 -7.77 -12.41 -8.35
CA GLY A 336 -8.19 -11.45 -7.33
C GLY A 336 -7.13 -11.22 -6.25
N ILE A 337 -5.84 -11.29 -6.59
CA ILE A 337 -4.72 -11.04 -5.67
C ILE A 337 -3.93 -9.80 -6.12
N LEU A 338 -3.79 -8.82 -5.23
CA LEU A 338 -2.91 -7.67 -5.40
C LEU A 338 -1.46 -8.04 -5.08
N PHE A 339 -0.52 -7.68 -5.96
CA PHE A 339 0.90 -7.96 -5.78
C PHE A 339 1.67 -6.69 -5.37
N VAL A 340 1.98 -6.55 -4.08
CA VAL A 340 2.71 -5.41 -3.53
C VAL A 340 4.20 -5.72 -3.50
N CYS A 341 5.05 -4.88 -4.09
CA CYS A 341 6.48 -5.13 -4.19
C CYS A 341 7.37 -3.92 -3.90
N ALA A 342 8.59 -4.20 -3.46
CA ALA A 342 9.61 -3.20 -3.17
C ALA A 342 10.25 -2.64 -4.45
N ALA A 343 10.38 -1.31 -4.56
CA ALA A 343 11.00 -0.66 -5.73
C ALA A 343 12.49 -1.01 -5.92
N GLY A 344 13.19 -1.42 -4.85
CA GLY A 344 14.62 -1.75 -4.85
C GLY A 344 15.48 -0.66 -4.18
N ASN A 345 16.74 -1.01 -3.91
CA ASN A 345 17.60 -0.25 -2.98
C ASN A 345 18.92 0.25 -3.62
N GLY A 346 18.92 0.65 -4.90
CA GLY A 346 20.08 1.30 -5.52
C GLY A 346 21.26 0.40 -5.84
N GLY A 347 20.99 -0.88 -6.14
CA GLY A 347 21.99 -1.82 -6.62
C GLY A 347 23.27 -1.91 -5.76
N PHE A 348 24.44 -1.70 -6.39
CA PHE A 348 25.75 -1.93 -5.78
C PHE A 348 26.28 -0.78 -4.92
N ASP A 349 25.90 0.46 -5.22
CA ASP A 349 26.35 1.64 -4.49
C ASP A 349 25.33 2.12 -3.45
N ALA A 350 24.16 1.45 -3.39
CA ALA A 350 23.04 1.76 -2.51
C ALA A 350 22.52 3.20 -2.71
N VAL A 351 22.61 3.69 -3.95
CA VAL A 351 22.05 4.97 -4.38
C VAL A 351 20.89 4.69 -5.31
N GLY A 352 19.72 5.23 -4.99
CA GLY A 352 18.49 4.96 -5.74
C GLY A 352 18.61 5.22 -7.23
N ASP A 353 18.17 4.26 -8.03
CA ASP A 353 18.20 4.29 -9.49
C ASP A 353 16.80 4.54 -10.09
N ASN A 354 16.76 5.16 -11.28
CA ASN A 354 15.54 5.23 -12.08
C ASN A 354 15.29 3.91 -12.83
N ILE A 355 14.17 3.25 -12.58
CA ILE A 355 13.80 1.95 -13.18
C ILE A 355 12.75 2.03 -14.30
N ASP A 356 12.46 3.21 -14.88
CA ASP A 356 11.52 3.39 -16.00
C ASP A 356 12.02 2.89 -17.37
N ASN A 357 13.33 2.75 -17.53
CA ASN A 357 13.98 2.19 -18.72
C ASN A 357 15.36 1.64 -18.32
N PRO A 358 15.40 0.63 -17.45
CA PRO A 358 16.65 0.21 -16.87
C PRO A 358 17.51 -0.47 -17.93
N PRO A 359 18.80 -0.13 -18.06
CA PRO A 359 19.75 -0.99 -18.76
C PRO A 359 19.65 -2.43 -18.23
N LEU A 360 20.00 -3.41 -19.07
CA LEU A 360 20.11 -4.81 -18.61
C LEU A 360 20.94 -4.85 -17.31
N PHE A 361 20.40 -5.51 -16.27
CA PHE A 361 20.96 -5.62 -14.91
C PHE A 361 20.87 -4.36 -14.01
N GLN A 362 20.09 -3.34 -14.38
CA GLN A 362 19.74 -2.19 -13.53
C GLN A 362 18.24 -2.11 -13.22
N GLY A 363 17.46 -3.08 -13.72
CA GLY A 363 16.03 -3.17 -13.44
C GLY A 363 15.78 -3.85 -12.10
N SER A 364 14.79 -3.37 -11.36
CA SER A 364 14.29 -4.01 -10.16
C SER A 364 12.98 -4.71 -10.51
N TRP A 365 13.00 -6.04 -10.62
CA TRP A 365 11.82 -6.83 -10.96
C TRP A 365 11.31 -7.56 -9.71
N PRO A 366 10.01 -7.56 -9.40
CA PRO A 366 8.90 -7.25 -10.30
C PRO A 366 8.49 -5.78 -10.39
N ALA A 367 9.05 -4.88 -9.58
CA ALA A 367 8.66 -3.46 -9.53
C ALA A 367 8.60 -2.77 -10.90
N ALA A 368 9.52 -3.09 -11.82
CA ALA A 368 9.56 -2.51 -13.16
C ALA A 368 8.64 -3.21 -14.19
N PHE A 369 7.89 -4.26 -13.82
CA PHE A 369 6.89 -4.84 -14.72
C PHE A 369 5.70 -3.90 -14.86
N ASP A 370 5.27 -3.72 -16.10
CA ASP A 370 3.98 -3.12 -16.40
C ASP A 370 2.86 -4.13 -16.08
N SER A 371 2.01 -3.79 -15.10
CA SER A 371 0.90 -4.61 -14.62
C SER A 371 -0.10 -3.80 -13.80
N LYS A 372 -1.39 -3.94 -14.15
CA LYS A 372 -2.54 -3.34 -13.44
C LYS A 372 -2.68 -3.82 -11.99
N THR A 373 -2.09 -4.97 -11.64
CA THR A 373 -2.21 -5.58 -10.29
C THR A 373 -0.90 -5.62 -9.51
N ILE A 374 0.13 -4.91 -9.97
CA ILE A 374 1.33 -4.63 -9.17
C ILE A 374 1.19 -3.27 -8.51
N LEU A 375 1.47 -3.20 -7.20
CA LEU A 375 1.72 -1.96 -6.47
C LEU A 375 3.22 -1.89 -6.12
N SER A 376 3.97 -1.03 -6.81
CA SER A 376 5.41 -0.83 -6.69
C SER A 376 5.73 0.33 -5.72
N VAL A 377 6.49 0.05 -4.67
CA VAL A 377 6.59 0.93 -3.49
C VAL A 377 8.01 1.44 -3.26
N ALA A 378 8.19 2.77 -3.35
CA ALA A 378 9.40 3.47 -2.94
C ALA A 378 9.45 3.71 -1.42
N ALA A 379 10.65 3.88 -0.87
CA ALA A 379 10.85 4.15 0.56
C ALA A 379 10.99 5.65 0.84
N THR A 380 10.26 6.15 1.84
CA THR A 380 10.45 7.47 2.44
C THR A 380 11.05 7.39 3.84
N ASP A 381 11.67 8.48 4.28
CA ASP A 381 12.16 8.64 5.65
C ASP A 381 11.23 9.46 6.55
N ALA A 382 11.59 9.59 7.83
CA ALA A 382 10.82 10.30 8.84
C ALA A 382 10.69 11.82 8.61
N THR A 383 11.18 12.33 7.48
CA THR A 383 11.07 13.72 7.06
C THR A 383 10.31 13.89 5.73
N ASP A 384 9.61 12.84 5.28
CA ASP A 384 8.92 12.80 3.98
C ASP A 384 9.87 13.02 2.78
N THR A 385 11.13 12.62 2.94
CA THR A 385 12.10 12.60 1.85
C THR A 385 12.17 11.19 1.26
N LEU A 386 12.20 11.06 -0.06
CA LEU A 386 12.59 9.81 -0.73
C LEU A 386 13.94 9.34 -0.16
N ALA A 387 13.98 8.14 0.41
CA ALA A 387 15.19 7.58 0.99
C ALA A 387 16.30 7.51 -0.06
N SER A 388 17.54 7.85 0.31
CA SER A 388 18.64 7.97 -0.65
C SER A 388 18.95 6.68 -1.43
N PHE A 389 18.61 5.53 -0.84
CA PHE A 389 18.78 4.22 -1.47
C PHE A 389 17.58 3.80 -2.33
N SER A 390 16.42 4.44 -2.19
CA SER A 390 15.20 3.96 -2.84
C SER A 390 15.30 4.17 -4.35
N ASN A 391 15.12 3.09 -5.10
CA ASN A 391 14.81 3.20 -6.51
C ASN A 391 13.49 3.94 -6.71
N TYR A 392 13.35 4.48 -7.91
CA TYR A 392 12.24 5.35 -8.28
C TYR A 392 11.95 5.21 -9.78
N GLY A 393 10.81 5.72 -10.23
CA GLY A 393 10.42 5.71 -11.63
C GLY A 393 9.07 6.40 -11.79
N ARG A 394 8.96 7.35 -12.72
CA ARG A 394 7.71 8.10 -12.95
C ARG A 394 6.59 7.20 -13.50
N ARG A 395 6.94 6.05 -14.09
CA ARG A 395 6.00 5.09 -14.69
C ARG A 395 6.03 3.73 -13.99
N SER A 396 7.19 3.35 -13.46
CA SER A 396 7.45 2.01 -12.91
C SER A 396 7.34 1.92 -11.38
N VAL A 397 7.20 3.05 -10.68
CA VAL A 397 7.02 3.05 -9.22
C VAL A 397 5.80 3.88 -8.87
N ASP A 398 4.82 3.25 -8.25
CA ASP A 398 3.49 3.82 -8.07
C ASP A 398 3.48 4.88 -6.96
N VAL A 399 3.96 4.50 -5.77
CA VAL A 399 3.74 5.25 -4.53
C VAL A 399 4.94 5.18 -3.59
N GLY A 400 5.09 6.16 -2.71
CA GLY A 400 6.03 6.10 -1.58
C GLY A 400 5.36 5.59 -0.29
N ALA A 401 6.10 4.87 0.54
CA ALA A 401 5.71 4.55 1.92
C ALA A 401 6.93 4.58 2.85
N PRO A 402 6.75 4.78 4.17
CA PRO A 402 7.84 4.75 5.13
C PRO A 402 8.69 3.47 5.06
N GLY A 403 10.01 3.62 4.92
CA GLY A 403 10.93 2.49 4.80
C GLY A 403 12.29 2.67 5.47
N VAL A 404 12.44 3.67 6.36
CA VAL A 404 13.71 3.99 7.02
C VAL A 404 13.58 3.88 8.53
N ASN A 405 14.48 3.12 9.16
CA ASN A 405 14.45 2.82 10.60
C ASN A 405 13.04 2.39 11.04
N TYR A 406 12.50 1.37 10.35
CA TYR A 406 11.19 0.81 10.65
C TYR A 406 11.33 -0.21 11.77
N PHE A 407 10.71 0.05 12.92
CA PHE A 407 10.67 -0.88 14.05
C PHE A 407 9.65 -2.00 13.79
N SER A 408 10.08 -3.25 13.87
CA SER A 408 9.21 -4.42 13.70
C SER A 408 9.81 -5.65 14.39
N THR A 409 9.06 -6.76 14.36
CA THR A 409 9.44 -8.07 14.90
C THR A 409 10.72 -8.60 14.27
N MET A 410 11.52 -9.33 15.04
CA MET A 410 12.65 -10.13 14.60
C MET A 410 12.50 -11.52 15.21
N PRO A 411 13.09 -12.58 14.64
CA PRO A 411 12.98 -13.92 15.22
C PRO A 411 13.35 -13.95 16.70
N THR A 412 12.64 -14.78 17.47
CA THR A 412 12.88 -15.00 18.91
C THR A 412 14.08 -15.91 19.19
N TYR A 413 14.71 -16.43 18.13
CA TYR A 413 15.85 -17.33 18.15
C TYR A 413 16.98 -16.79 17.25
N GLU A 414 18.19 -17.32 17.44
CA GLU A 414 19.37 -16.88 16.68
C GLU A 414 19.20 -17.12 15.17
N VAL A 415 19.37 -16.06 14.39
CA VAL A 415 19.32 -16.06 12.92
C VAL A 415 20.52 -15.33 12.33
N ILE A 416 20.64 -15.36 11.01
CA ILE A 416 21.78 -14.74 10.30
C ILE A 416 21.84 -13.23 10.51
N LEU A 417 20.71 -12.52 10.46
CA LEU A 417 20.68 -11.07 10.72
C LEU A 417 21.24 -10.72 12.11
N ASN A 418 20.93 -11.50 13.14
CA ASN A 418 21.49 -11.30 14.47
C ASN A 418 22.98 -11.65 14.53
N SER A 419 23.33 -12.88 14.14
CA SER A 419 24.67 -13.44 14.35
C SER A 419 25.75 -12.82 13.47
N GLN A 420 25.40 -12.39 12.25
CA GLN A 420 26.37 -11.88 11.26
C GLN A 420 26.27 -10.36 11.05
N TYR A 421 25.07 -9.78 11.17
CA TYR A 421 24.84 -8.36 10.88
C TYR A 421 24.62 -7.51 12.13
N GLY A 422 24.50 -8.13 13.31
CA GLY A 422 24.45 -7.45 14.59
C GLY A 422 23.08 -6.86 14.94
N TYR A 423 22.01 -7.32 14.26
CA TYR A 423 20.64 -7.01 14.65
C TYR A 423 20.26 -7.71 15.95
N SER A 424 19.22 -7.22 16.60
CA SER A 424 18.66 -7.77 17.84
C SER A 424 17.64 -8.86 17.52
N LEU A 425 17.46 -9.78 18.48
CA LEU A 425 16.32 -10.71 18.48
C LEU A 425 15.06 -9.99 18.90
N GLU A 426 13.90 -10.62 18.68
CA GLU A 426 12.55 -10.16 19.06
C GLU A 426 12.09 -8.89 18.32
N TYR A 427 12.89 -7.82 18.33
CA TYR A 427 12.56 -6.56 17.67
C TYR A 427 13.81 -5.81 17.24
N ASP A 428 13.79 -5.18 16.06
CA ASP A 428 14.83 -4.22 15.64
C ASP A 428 14.34 -3.27 14.54
N PHE A 429 15.20 -2.32 14.16
CA PHE A 429 15.00 -1.34 13.12
C PHE A 429 15.72 -1.75 11.83
N LEU A 430 14.96 -1.97 10.76
CA LEU A 430 15.51 -2.16 9.42
C LEU A 430 15.20 -0.96 8.53
N SER A 431 15.95 -0.82 7.44
CA SER A 431 15.73 0.21 6.42
C SER A 431 15.82 -0.42 5.03
N GLY A 432 14.86 -0.10 4.17
CA GLY A 432 14.76 -0.59 2.81
C GLY A 432 13.38 -0.36 2.22
N THR A 433 13.28 -0.42 0.89
CA THR A 433 11.98 -0.58 0.21
C THR A 433 11.27 -1.86 0.65
N SER A 434 12.01 -2.85 1.16
CA SER A 434 11.51 -4.05 1.83
C SER A 434 10.68 -3.79 3.11
N MET A 435 10.78 -2.61 3.72
CA MET A 435 9.94 -2.17 4.85
C MET A 435 8.77 -1.29 4.37
N ALA A 436 8.95 -0.59 3.25
CA ALA A 436 7.89 0.22 2.63
C ALA A 436 6.81 -0.66 1.97
N ALA A 437 7.21 -1.74 1.28
CA ALA A 437 6.29 -2.69 0.66
C ALA A 437 5.29 -3.32 1.67
N PRO A 438 5.70 -3.87 2.83
CA PRO A 438 4.75 -4.43 3.79
C PRO A 438 3.92 -3.35 4.49
N CYS A 439 4.43 -2.12 4.56
CA CYS A 439 3.65 -0.98 5.02
C CYS A 439 2.45 -0.74 4.08
N ALA A 440 2.68 -0.76 2.77
CA ALA A 440 1.62 -0.66 1.77
C ALA A 440 0.74 -1.91 1.69
N ALA A 441 1.29 -3.12 1.85
CA ALA A 441 0.52 -4.36 1.89
C ALA A 441 -0.43 -4.40 3.10
N GLY A 442 0.05 -3.96 4.27
CA GLY A 442 -0.79 -3.81 5.46
C GLY A 442 -1.89 -2.78 5.26
N ALA A 443 -1.59 -1.63 4.63
CA ALA A 443 -2.60 -0.63 4.27
C ALA A 443 -3.66 -1.16 3.29
N ALA A 444 -3.22 -1.86 2.23
CA ALA A 444 -4.11 -2.53 1.29
C ALA A 444 -5.05 -3.52 2.01
N SER A 445 -4.52 -4.26 2.98
CA SER A 445 -5.33 -5.22 3.74
C SER A 445 -6.38 -4.54 4.62
N LEU A 446 -6.12 -3.34 5.14
CA LEU A 446 -7.09 -2.57 5.93
C LEU A 446 -8.17 -1.96 5.04
N VAL A 447 -7.78 -1.40 3.88
CA VAL A 447 -8.72 -0.91 2.87
C VAL A 447 -9.67 -2.02 2.42
N TRP A 448 -9.15 -3.23 2.19
CA TRP A 448 -9.96 -4.37 1.78
C TRP A 448 -10.84 -4.92 2.91
N ALA A 449 -10.45 -4.75 4.17
CA ALA A 449 -11.30 -5.12 5.30
C ALA A 449 -12.55 -4.21 5.39
N ASP A 450 -12.38 -2.90 5.15
CA ASP A 450 -13.47 -1.91 5.13
C ASP A 450 -14.32 -2.01 3.84
N HIS A 451 -13.70 -2.26 2.69
CA HIS A 451 -14.34 -2.39 1.37
C HIS A 451 -14.12 -3.78 0.75
N PRO A 452 -14.80 -4.84 1.24
CA PRO A 452 -14.55 -6.23 0.84
C PRO A 452 -14.86 -6.53 -0.64
N ASP A 453 -15.68 -5.69 -1.27
CA ASP A 453 -16.15 -5.88 -2.64
C ASP A 453 -15.19 -5.33 -3.70
N LEU A 454 -14.14 -4.59 -3.31
CA LEU A 454 -13.16 -4.06 -4.26
C LEU A 454 -12.32 -5.17 -4.89
N THR A 455 -11.95 -4.95 -6.14
CA THR A 455 -10.96 -5.71 -6.91
C THR A 455 -9.52 -5.31 -6.54
N PRO A 456 -8.50 -6.12 -6.92
CA PRO A 456 -7.10 -5.74 -6.71
C PRO A 456 -6.74 -4.37 -7.28
N CYS A 457 -7.23 -4.08 -8.49
CA CYS A 457 -6.99 -2.81 -9.15
C CYS A 457 -7.66 -1.65 -8.39
N GLU A 458 -8.93 -1.79 -7.98
CA GLU A 458 -9.62 -0.72 -7.24
C GLU A 458 -8.93 -0.40 -5.91
N VAL A 459 -8.40 -1.42 -5.21
CA VAL A 459 -7.58 -1.20 -4.00
C VAL A 459 -6.27 -0.48 -4.34
N LYS A 460 -5.60 -0.85 -5.44
CA LYS A 460 -4.41 -0.13 -5.94
C LYS A 460 -4.74 1.35 -6.22
N SER A 461 -5.83 1.61 -6.95
CA SER A 461 -6.33 2.95 -7.28
C SER A 461 -6.58 3.78 -6.01
N VAL A 462 -7.34 3.25 -5.06
CA VAL A 462 -7.63 3.91 -3.78
C VAL A 462 -6.35 4.32 -3.05
N LEU A 463 -5.36 3.43 -2.97
CA LEU A 463 -4.09 3.73 -2.30
C LEU A 463 -3.25 4.78 -3.04
N MET A 464 -3.33 4.82 -4.37
CA MET A 464 -2.57 5.75 -5.20
C MET A 464 -3.19 7.16 -5.25
N GLU A 465 -4.51 7.25 -5.24
CA GLU A 465 -5.24 8.53 -5.33
C GLU A 465 -5.34 9.27 -4.00
N SER A 466 -5.22 8.54 -2.90
CA SER A 466 -5.36 9.06 -1.54
C SER A 466 -4.05 9.53 -0.90
N VAL A 467 -2.95 9.55 -1.65
CA VAL A 467 -1.61 9.92 -1.13
C VAL A 467 -1.52 11.36 -0.62
N ASP A 468 -0.58 11.59 0.30
CA ASP A 468 -0.04 12.92 0.57
C ASP A 468 0.99 13.30 -0.48
N PRO A 469 0.78 14.38 -1.27
CA PRO A 469 1.74 14.78 -2.30
C PRO A 469 3.06 15.28 -1.68
N LEU A 470 4.18 14.72 -2.12
CA LEU A 470 5.50 15.08 -1.61
C LEU A 470 6.40 15.62 -2.72
N GLY A 471 7.02 16.78 -2.49
CA GLY A 471 7.98 17.36 -3.44
C GLY A 471 9.19 16.45 -3.71
N SER A 472 9.54 15.56 -2.78
CA SER A 472 10.64 14.60 -2.93
C SER A 472 10.31 13.42 -3.86
N LEU A 473 9.02 13.13 -4.08
CA LEU A 473 8.49 12.04 -4.91
C LEU A 473 7.91 12.53 -6.25
N SER A 474 7.60 13.82 -6.37
CA SER A 474 7.12 14.43 -7.61
C SER A 474 8.07 14.15 -8.78
N GLY A 475 7.54 13.55 -9.85
CA GLY A 475 8.32 13.15 -11.03
C GLY A 475 9.26 11.95 -10.81
N LYS A 476 9.17 11.29 -9.66
CA LYS A 476 9.95 10.09 -9.30
C LYS A 476 9.07 8.88 -8.99
N THR A 477 7.77 9.08 -8.84
CA THR A 477 6.75 8.02 -8.72
C THR A 477 5.54 8.47 -9.53
N VAL A 478 4.64 7.55 -9.89
CA VAL A 478 3.39 7.83 -10.62
C VAL A 478 2.58 8.87 -9.85
N THR A 479 2.33 8.60 -8.57
CA THR A 479 1.48 9.46 -7.71
C THR A 479 2.17 10.74 -7.27
N GLY A 480 3.51 10.73 -7.20
CA GLY A 480 4.30 11.81 -6.61
C GLY A 480 4.07 11.99 -5.11
N GLY A 481 3.53 10.98 -4.42
CA GLY A 481 3.09 11.09 -3.02
C GLY A 481 3.36 9.85 -2.17
N ARG A 482 3.17 10.05 -0.87
CA ARG A 482 3.34 9.03 0.16
C ARG A 482 1.97 8.55 0.61
N LEU A 483 1.84 7.25 0.81
CA LEU A 483 0.63 6.59 1.29
C LEU A 483 -0.03 7.28 2.49
N ASN A 484 -1.34 7.50 2.45
CA ASN A 484 -2.11 7.99 3.59
C ASN A 484 -3.31 7.05 3.83
N LEU A 485 -3.24 6.29 4.92
CA LEU A 485 -4.18 5.22 5.22
C LEU A 485 -5.55 5.76 5.65
N ALA A 486 -5.59 6.84 6.42
CA ALA A 486 -6.85 7.47 6.83
C ALA A 486 -7.59 8.09 5.64
N ALA A 487 -6.86 8.66 4.68
CA ALA A 487 -7.43 9.13 3.43
C ALA A 487 -7.96 7.96 2.60
N ALA A 488 -7.18 6.88 2.46
CA ALA A 488 -7.54 5.68 1.69
C ALA A 488 -8.86 5.04 2.16
N LEU A 489 -9.09 4.89 3.47
CA LEU A 489 -10.33 4.33 4.01
C LEU A 489 -11.60 5.16 3.72
N THR A 490 -11.43 6.40 3.29
CA THR A 490 -12.56 7.28 2.94
C THR A 490 -12.61 7.66 1.47
N ALA A 491 -11.68 7.12 0.68
CA ALA A 491 -11.63 7.31 -0.76
C ALA A 491 -12.52 6.29 -1.46
N SER A 492 -12.72 6.50 -2.75
CA SER A 492 -13.31 5.54 -3.67
C SER A 492 -12.48 5.61 -4.96
N PRO A 493 -12.36 4.50 -5.71
CA PRO A 493 -11.65 4.53 -6.98
C PRO A 493 -12.18 5.66 -7.87
N VAL A 494 -11.29 6.43 -8.48
CA VAL A 494 -11.64 7.40 -9.51
C VAL A 494 -11.79 6.65 -10.82
N ASP A 495 -12.92 6.90 -11.48
CA ASP A 495 -13.33 6.37 -12.78
C ASP A 495 -13.94 7.57 -13.52
N THR A 496 -13.13 8.20 -14.36
CA THR A 496 -13.39 9.49 -14.99
C THR A 496 -14.40 9.36 -16.13
N ASP A 497 -14.29 8.31 -16.94
CA ASP A 497 -15.10 8.06 -18.13
C ASP A 497 -16.39 7.26 -17.83
N ARG A 498 -16.41 6.53 -16.70
CA ARG A 498 -17.51 5.70 -16.18
C ARG A 498 -17.75 4.41 -16.94
N ASP A 499 -16.72 3.80 -17.49
CA ASP A 499 -16.84 2.48 -18.12
C ASP A 499 -16.80 1.33 -17.10
N GLY A 500 -16.35 1.61 -15.88
CA GLY A 500 -16.24 0.67 -14.77
C GLY A 500 -14.82 0.16 -14.49
N GLU A 501 -13.79 0.66 -15.17
CA GLU A 501 -12.38 0.49 -14.83
C GLU A 501 -11.84 1.77 -14.15
N PRO A 502 -11.13 1.68 -13.01
CA PRO A 502 -10.53 2.87 -12.40
C PRO A 502 -9.39 3.44 -13.25
N ASP A 503 -9.26 4.77 -13.34
CA ASP A 503 -8.24 5.49 -14.15
C ASP A 503 -6.82 4.93 -13.96
N VAL A 504 -6.45 4.52 -12.74
CA VAL A 504 -5.12 3.96 -12.42
C VAL A 504 -4.81 2.62 -13.11
N CYS A 505 -5.84 1.93 -13.56
CA CYS A 505 -5.75 0.65 -14.25
C CYS A 505 -6.48 0.66 -15.59
N ASP A 506 -7.07 1.77 -15.99
CA ASP A 506 -7.57 1.93 -17.33
C ASP A 506 -6.36 2.13 -18.25
N ASP A 507 -6.40 1.52 -19.43
CA ASP A 507 -5.37 1.78 -20.44
C ASP A 507 -5.83 2.90 -21.40
N ASP A 508 -7.05 3.43 -21.27
CA ASP A 508 -7.68 4.48 -22.10
C ASP A 508 -8.68 5.29 -21.24
N ASP A 509 -8.16 6.12 -20.30
CA ASP A 509 -8.92 6.77 -19.22
C ASP A 509 -9.92 7.87 -19.69
N ASP A 510 -10.02 8.13 -20.98
CA ASP A 510 -11.07 8.95 -21.58
C ASP A 510 -11.93 8.25 -22.65
N ASN A 511 -11.60 7.02 -23.03
CA ASN A 511 -12.35 6.16 -23.95
C ASN A 511 -12.47 6.73 -25.36
N ASP A 512 -11.42 7.40 -25.82
CA ASP A 512 -11.28 7.82 -27.20
C ASP A 512 -10.56 6.77 -28.06
N GLY A 513 -10.13 5.66 -27.45
CA GLY A 513 -9.44 4.55 -28.10
C GLY A 513 -7.92 4.66 -28.04
N CYS A 514 -7.38 5.77 -27.56
CA CYS A 514 -5.96 6.01 -27.43
C CYS A 514 -5.41 5.45 -26.12
N PRO A 515 -4.45 4.50 -26.18
CA PRO A 515 -3.90 4.00 -24.94
C PRO A 515 -3.10 5.08 -24.19
N ASP A 516 -3.29 5.25 -22.87
CA ASP A 516 -2.66 6.26 -21.99
C ASP A 516 -1.14 6.41 -22.18
N GLY A 517 -0.46 5.29 -22.47
CA GLY A 517 0.98 5.26 -22.70
C GLY A 517 1.44 6.01 -23.96
N TRP A 518 0.50 6.27 -24.87
CA TRP A 518 0.66 6.89 -26.18
C TRP A 518 -0.12 8.21 -26.27
N ASP A 519 -1.08 8.40 -25.38
CA ASP A 519 -1.89 9.61 -25.32
C ASP A 519 -1.12 10.80 -24.69
N PRO A 520 -0.96 11.93 -25.41
CA PRO A 520 -0.46 13.17 -24.82
C PRO A 520 -1.39 13.82 -23.79
N ASN A 521 -2.67 13.44 -23.73
CA ASN A 521 -3.72 14.01 -22.89
C ASN A 521 -4.76 12.96 -22.37
N PRO A 522 -4.31 11.92 -21.64
CA PRO A 522 -5.11 10.77 -21.16
C PRO A 522 -6.51 11.13 -20.62
N LEU A 523 -6.60 12.20 -19.84
CA LEU A 523 -7.85 12.54 -19.15
C LEU A 523 -8.91 13.26 -20.00
N ALA A 524 -8.75 13.40 -21.32
CA ALA A 524 -9.62 14.29 -22.08
C ALA A 524 -9.80 13.94 -23.56
N GLN A 525 -10.95 13.29 -23.81
CA GLN A 525 -11.42 12.81 -25.12
C GLN A 525 -11.03 13.68 -26.29
N SER A 526 -10.38 13.06 -27.27
CA SER A 526 -10.19 13.63 -28.59
C SER A 526 -11.30 13.19 -29.57
N GLU A 527 -11.45 13.91 -30.69
CA GLU A 527 -12.46 13.57 -31.70
C GLU A 527 -11.94 12.42 -32.58
N ASP A 528 -12.77 11.39 -32.80
CA ASP A 528 -12.59 10.37 -33.84
C ASP A 528 -13.17 10.88 -35.16
N GLY A 529 -12.30 11.44 -36.00
CA GLY A 529 -12.62 12.15 -37.24
C GLY A 529 -13.03 11.24 -38.38
N ASP A 530 -12.64 9.96 -38.38
CA ASP A 530 -12.90 9.02 -39.46
C ASP A 530 -13.72 7.77 -39.08
N GLY A 531 -14.00 7.60 -37.79
CA GLY A 531 -14.93 6.61 -37.24
C GLY A 531 -14.32 5.23 -37.02
N ASP A 532 -13.00 5.12 -36.87
CA ASP A 532 -12.31 3.84 -36.64
C ASP A 532 -12.17 3.44 -35.17
N GLY A 533 -12.55 4.35 -34.27
CA GLY A 533 -12.55 4.16 -32.83
C GLY A 533 -11.25 4.57 -32.14
N TYR A 534 -10.38 5.36 -32.79
CA TYR A 534 -9.22 6.00 -32.19
C TYR A 534 -9.32 7.53 -32.27
N GLY A 535 -8.91 8.19 -31.20
CA GLY A 535 -8.87 9.64 -31.07
C GLY A 535 -7.73 10.29 -31.87
N GLY A 536 -7.95 11.50 -32.36
CA GLY A 536 -7.00 12.23 -33.23
C GLY A 536 -5.66 12.64 -32.59
N ASP A 537 -5.42 12.37 -31.30
CA ASP A 537 -4.15 12.61 -30.61
C ASP A 537 -3.20 11.42 -30.57
N CYS A 538 -3.70 10.18 -30.72
CA CYS A 538 -2.90 9.00 -31.02
C CYS A 538 -3.07 8.47 -32.46
N ASP A 539 -4.14 8.87 -33.17
CA ASP A 539 -4.30 8.62 -34.59
C ASP A 539 -3.44 9.61 -35.41
N CYS A 540 -2.36 9.10 -35.97
CA CYS A 540 -1.43 9.84 -36.81
C CYS A 540 -2.04 10.29 -38.15
N ASN A 541 -3.23 9.80 -38.51
CA ASN A 541 -4.02 10.26 -39.65
C ASN A 541 -5.53 10.05 -39.46
N ASP A 542 -6.10 10.90 -38.60
CA ASP A 542 -7.53 11.06 -38.23
C ASP A 542 -8.48 11.51 -39.38
N ALA A 543 -8.24 10.99 -40.57
CA ALA A 543 -9.04 11.16 -41.77
C ALA A 543 -9.02 9.90 -42.64
N ASN A 544 -8.35 8.84 -42.19
CA ASN A 544 -8.18 7.57 -42.88
C ASN A 544 -8.27 6.38 -41.89
N PRO A 545 -9.41 5.66 -41.86
CA PRO A 545 -9.73 4.65 -40.84
C PRO A 545 -8.93 3.33 -40.96
N ALA A 546 -7.86 3.36 -41.73
CA ALA A 546 -6.92 2.27 -41.98
C ALA A 546 -5.51 2.60 -41.47
N VAL A 547 -5.34 3.75 -40.82
CA VAL A 547 -4.10 4.21 -40.20
C VAL A 547 -4.48 4.55 -38.77
N ASN A 548 -4.09 3.72 -37.80
CA ASN A 548 -4.40 3.90 -36.39
C ASN A 548 -3.55 2.95 -35.53
N PRO A 549 -3.43 3.19 -34.21
CA PRO A 549 -2.63 2.34 -33.31
C PRO A 549 -3.03 0.86 -33.26
N GLY A 550 -4.29 0.53 -33.61
CA GLY A 550 -4.80 -0.84 -33.64
C GLY A 550 -4.46 -1.61 -34.92
N THR A 551 -3.93 -0.93 -35.94
CA THR A 551 -3.62 -1.50 -37.25
C THR A 551 -2.22 -2.14 -37.26
N ALA A 552 -2.02 -3.13 -38.12
CA ALA A 552 -0.70 -3.74 -38.30
C ALA A 552 0.08 -3.00 -39.40
N GLU A 553 1.31 -2.58 -39.10
CA GLU A 553 2.21 -1.90 -40.05
C GLU A 553 2.38 -2.67 -41.38
N ILE A 554 2.05 -2.04 -42.50
CA ILE A 554 2.21 -2.61 -43.85
C ILE A 554 3.53 -2.15 -44.44
N GLN A 555 4.56 -2.96 -44.19
CA GLN A 555 5.92 -2.69 -44.68
C GLN A 555 6.00 -2.34 -46.18
N GLY A 556 6.59 -1.18 -46.45
CA GLY A 556 6.97 -0.68 -47.78
C GLY A 556 5.90 0.11 -48.50
N ASN A 557 4.81 0.54 -47.83
CA ASN A 557 3.72 1.29 -48.45
C ASN A 557 3.90 2.82 -48.39
N GLY A 558 4.85 3.34 -47.62
CA GLY A 558 5.12 4.76 -47.47
C GLY A 558 4.27 5.46 -46.40
N VAL A 559 3.54 4.69 -45.59
CA VAL A 559 2.57 5.15 -44.58
C VAL A 559 2.92 4.46 -43.27
N ASP A 560 2.90 5.21 -42.17
CA ASP A 560 2.99 4.69 -40.81
C ASP A 560 1.57 4.23 -40.44
N ASP A 561 1.25 2.96 -40.70
CA ASP A 561 -0.13 2.45 -40.61
C ASP A 561 -0.53 2.15 -39.15
N ASP A 562 0.44 1.82 -38.29
CA ASP A 562 0.24 1.53 -36.86
C ASP A 562 0.53 2.73 -35.94
N CYS A 563 0.78 3.90 -36.53
CA CYS A 563 1.10 5.15 -35.84
C CYS A 563 2.25 5.03 -34.83
N ASN A 564 3.15 4.07 -35.07
CA ASN A 564 4.30 3.80 -34.23
C ASN A 564 5.58 4.18 -34.98
N PRO A 565 6.25 5.29 -34.62
CA PRO A 565 7.44 5.74 -35.34
C PRO A 565 8.66 4.80 -35.18
N SER A 566 8.56 3.76 -34.34
CA SER A 566 9.61 2.75 -34.14
C SER A 566 9.47 1.51 -35.04
N THR A 567 8.31 1.28 -35.66
CA THR A 567 8.08 0.25 -36.68
C THR A 567 8.51 0.83 -38.03
N TRP A 568 9.71 0.45 -38.50
CA TRP A 568 10.25 1.02 -39.73
C TRP A 568 9.53 0.53 -40.99
N ASP A 569 8.97 1.49 -41.73
CA ASP A 569 8.52 1.33 -43.11
C ASP A 569 9.72 1.20 -44.09
N VAL A 570 10.38 0.04 -44.09
CA VAL A 570 11.57 -0.21 -44.93
C VAL A 570 11.17 -0.66 -46.33
N VAL A 571 11.35 0.22 -47.32
CA VAL A 571 11.45 -0.21 -48.73
C VAL A 571 12.75 -1.01 -48.91
N TRP A 572 12.64 -2.33 -49.08
CA TRP A 572 13.75 -3.17 -49.57
C TRP A 572 14.11 -2.77 -51.01
N GLY A 573 14.94 -1.73 -51.16
CA GLY A 573 15.51 -1.38 -52.46
C GLY A 573 15.95 0.07 -52.68
N ALA A 574 16.85 0.63 -51.87
CA ALA A 574 17.67 1.77 -52.31
C ALA A 574 19.00 1.93 -51.52
N ALA A 575 20.09 1.53 -52.17
CA ALA A 575 21.49 1.95 -52.00
C ALA A 575 22.03 2.35 -50.60
N ALA A 576 22.83 1.46 -50.01
CA ALA A 576 23.83 1.79 -48.99
C ALA A 576 24.94 2.70 -49.55
N PRO A 577 25.45 3.71 -48.79
CA PRO A 577 26.65 4.42 -49.19
C PRO A 577 27.91 3.69 -48.69
N ALA A 578 28.67 3.21 -49.69
CA ALA A 578 30.12 3.02 -49.80
C ALA A 578 30.97 2.76 -48.53
N GLU A 579 31.52 1.54 -48.48
CA GLU A 579 32.73 1.18 -47.76
C GLU A 579 33.92 2.08 -48.16
N ALA A 580 34.63 2.63 -47.16
CA ALA A 580 35.99 3.12 -47.31
C ALA A 580 36.95 2.16 -46.60
N ALA A 581 37.54 1.25 -47.39
CA ALA A 581 38.62 0.37 -46.95
C ALA A 581 39.94 1.14 -46.86
N LEU A 582 40.62 1.10 -45.71
CA LEU A 582 42.09 1.23 -45.62
C LEU A 582 42.67 0.44 -44.42
N GLY A 583 43.26 -0.72 -44.71
CA GLY A 583 44.59 -1.14 -44.26
C GLY A 583 44.80 -1.66 -42.83
N GLY A 584 45.07 -2.97 -42.71
CA GLY A 584 45.88 -3.51 -41.61
C GLY A 584 47.37 -3.08 -41.73
N PRO A 585 48.18 -3.17 -40.66
CA PRO A 585 48.82 -4.47 -40.41
C PRO A 585 49.11 -4.85 -38.93
N SER A 586 49.36 -6.16 -38.77
CA SER A 586 50.29 -6.85 -37.85
C SER A 586 50.08 -6.84 -36.32
N SER A 587 49.71 -8.02 -35.84
CA SER A 587 50.29 -8.79 -34.72
C SER A 587 51.22 -8.06 -33.71
N SER A 588 50.78 -8.00 -32.46
CA SER A 588 51.62 -8.37 -31.32
C SER A 588 50.72 -8.87 -30.18
N GLY A 589 51.13 -9.98 -29.57
CA GLY A 589 50.31 -10.75 -28.65
C GLY A 589 50.12 -10.08 -27.29
N SER A 590 48.99 -10.41 -26.67
CA SER A 590 48.85 -10.47 -25.21
C SER A 590 47.74 -11.46 -24.91
N SER A 591 48.14 -12.69 -24.60
CA SER A 591 47.28 -13.71 -24.01
C SER A 591 46.81 -13.23 -22.63
N VAL A 592 45.58 -12.74 -22.54
CA VAL A 592 44.91 -12.60 -21.24
C VAL A 592 44.32 -13.97 -20.90
N ARG A 593 44.96 -14.67 -19.96
CA ARG A 593 44.36 -15.83 -19.30
C ARG A 593 43.16 -15.32 -18.51
N VAL A 594 41.96 -15.78 -18.87
CA VAL A 594 40.78 -15.64 -18.00
C VAL A 594 40.99 -16.58 -16.82
N ASN A 595 41.30 -16.00 -15.67
CA ASN A 595 41.52 -16.72 -14.43
C ASN A 595 40.15 -16.94 -13.78
N TRP A 596 39.69 -18.20 -13.78
CA TRP A 596 38.48 -18.64 -13.07
C TRP A 596 38.75 -18.68 -11.56
N THR A 597 38.68 -17.54 -10.90
CA THR A 597 38.56 -17.43 -9.43
C THR A 597 37.90 -16.09 -9.12
N GLY A 598 36.61 -16.11 -8.81
CA GLY A 598 35.85 -14.91 -8.45
C GLY A 598 34.33 -15.07 -8.66
N CYS A 599 33.72 -16.06 -8.02
CA CYS A 599 32.27 -16.11 -7.81
C CYS A 599 32.08 -16.30 -6.31
N LEU A 600 31.82 -15.22 -5.59
CA LEU A 600 31.33 -15.19 -4.20
C LEU A 600 31.20 -13.73 -3.74
N ALA A 601 30.07 -13.42 -3.10
CA ALA A 601 29.64 -12.14 -2.50
C ALA A 601 28.82 -11.19 -3.42
N LEU A 602 27.50 -11.28 -3.31
CA LEU A 602 26.50 -10.34 -3.86
C LEU A 602 25.42 -10.14 -2.79
N CYS A 603 24.89 -8.91 -2.69
CA CYS A 603 23.85 -8.42 -1.77
C CYS A 603 24.32 -7.83 -0.43
N PHE A 604 24.98 -6.66 -0.40
CA PHE A 604 24.90 -5.77 0.77
C PHE A 604 24.87 -4.28 0.42
N GLY A 605 23.86 -3.62 1.00
CA GLY A 605 23.78 -2.18 1.24
C GLY A 605 23.06 -1.92 2.57
N LEU A 606 23.56 -2.50 3.68
CA LEU A 606 23.10 -2.18 5.05
C LEU A 606 24.14 -1.28 5.73
N VAL A 607 23.76 -0.04 6.02
CA VAL A 607 24.63 0.96 6.67
C VAL A 607 24.62 0.74 8.19
N ALA A 608 25.64 0.05 8.71
CA ALA A 608 25.90 0.00 10.15
C ALA A 608 26.56 1.31 10.63
N GLY A 609 25.80 2.16 11.31
CA GLY A 609 26.31 3.33 12.03
C GLY A 609 27.04 2.95 13.32
N VAL A 610 28.29 2.48 13.25
CA VAL A 610 29.10 2.20 14.46
C VAL A 610 30.04 3.38 14.79
N ARG A 611 29.76 4.04 15.92
CA ARG A 611 30.71 4.95 16.59
C ARG A 611 31.96 4.17 17.01
N ILE A 612 33.10 4.47 16.36
CA ILE A 612 34.41 3.97 16.78
C ILE A 612 34.79 4.62 18.13
N VAL A 613 34.58 3.90 19.23
CA VAL A 613 35.27 4.15 20.50
C VAL A 613 36.70 3.59 20.37
N ARG A 614 37.67 4.47 20.19
CA ARG A 614 39.11 4.11 20.19
C ARG A 614 39.51 3.50 21.54
N SER A 615 39.62 2.17 21.63
CA SER A 615 40.35 1.53 22.71
C SER A 615 41.85 1.45 22.36
N ARG A 616 42.69 2.06 23.20
CA ARG A 616 44.15 1.98 23.11
C ARG A 616 44.61 0.58 23.55
N ALA A 617 44.91 -0.30 22.62
CA ALA A 617 45.63 -1.53 22.91
C ALA A 617 47.13 -1.24 23.10
N ARG A 618 47.62 -1.39 24.34
CA ARG A 618 49.04 -1.44 24.68
C ARG A 618 49.63 -2.77 24.16
N ARG A 619 50.64 -2.68 23.30
CA ARG A 619 51.50 -3.80 22.91
C ARG A 619 52.21 -4.37 24.14
N GLY A 620 51.92 -5.62 24.47
CA GLY A 620 52.75 -6.48 25.32
C GLY A 620 53.33 -7.60 24.48
N ARG A 621 54.60 -7.49 24.10
CA ARG A 621 55.43 -8.64 23.67
C ARG A 621 55.53 -9.62 24.84
N ARG A 622 55.36 -10.92 24.58
CA ARG A 622 56.16 -11.96 25.24
C ARG A 622 56.33 -13.16 24.31
N ASP A 623 57.56 -13.63 24.32
CA ASP A 623 58.23 -14.58 23.45
C ASP A 623 57.88 -16.06 23.75
N PHE A 624 57.94 -16.85 22.66
CA PHE A 624 58.45 -18.23 22.53
C PHE A 624 58.06 -19.31 23.57
N ARG A 625 57.35 -20.35 23.11
CA ARG A 625 57.96 -21.57 22.54
C ARG A 625 56.93 -22.41 21.80
#